data_AF-A0A2N3AQL3-F1
#
_entry.id   AF-A0A2N3AQL3-F1
#
_cell.length_a   1.000
_cell.length_b   1.000
_cell.length_c   1.000
_cell.angle_alpha   90.00
_cell.angle_beta   90.00
_cell.angle_gamma   90.00
#
_symmetry.space_group_name_H-M   'P 1'
#
loop_
_entity.id
_entity.type
_entity.pdbx_description
1 polymer ?
#
loop_
_entity_poly.entity_id
_entity_poly.type
_entity_poly.pdbx_seq_one_letter_code
_entity_poly.pdbx_strand_id
1 'polypeptide(L)'
;MEIISIIINQNWDIQFYVSKFLIIFLIIIFIIFICFKNKRLKFKDYEISEADIGIGNSNIKIKPNYEDVQIAYKLWIELSTRKIGIPIDFENDAIMELYNSWYEFFKISRELLKDIPIVKARKHESTSKLINITIEILNLSIRPHLTKWQAKFRKWYFF
;
A
#
# COMPACT_ATOMS: atom_id res chain seq x y z
N MET A 1 47.44 -24.58 -17.58
CA MET A 1 46.88 -23.23 -17.75
C MET A 1 47.21 -22.46 -16.49
N GLU A 2 48.28 -21.67 -16.51
CA GLU A 2 48.68 -20.86 -15.35
C GLU A 2 47.65 -19.73 -15.17
N ILE A 3 47.07 -19.65 -13.99
CA ILE A 3 45.94 -18.74 -13.71
C ILE A 3 46.48 -17.34 -13.36
N ILE A 4 47.62 -17.29 -12.68
CA ILE A 4 48.39 -16.09 -12.33
C ILE A 4 49.86 -16.51 -12.28
N SER A 5 50.74 -15.82 -13.03
CA SER A 5 52.19 -15.92 -12.84
C SER A 5 52.80 -14.52 -12.63
N ILE A 6 53.67 -14.43 -11.63
CA ILE A 6 54.39 -13.22 -11.25
C ILE A 6 55.86 -13.51 -11.52
N ILE A 7 56.45 -12.81 -12.48
CA ILE A 7 57.87 -12.93 -12.80
C ILE A 7 58.54 -11.63 -12.37
N ILE A 8 59.53 -11.74 -11.49
CA ILE A 8 60.36 -10.62 -11.04
C ILE A 8 61.66 -10.71 -11.81
N ASN A 9 61.91 -9.75 -12.70
CA ASN A 9 63.16 -9.71 -13.47
C ASN A 9 64.23 -8.89 -12.73
N GLN A 10 65.51 -9.10 -13.06
CA GLN A 10 66.68 -8.53 -12.34
C GLN A 10 66.71 -6.98 -12.28
N ASN A 11 65.89 -6.29 -13.07
CA ASN A 11 65.72 -4.83 -13.06
C ASN A 11 64.60 -4.32 -12.12
N TRP A 12 64.07 -5.16 -11.21
CA TRP A 12 62.93 -4.82 -10.33
C TRP A 12 61.60 -4.56 -11.06
N ASP A 13 61.51 -4.91 -12.34
CA ASP A 13 60.25 -4.87 -13.09
C ASP A 13 59.40 -6.09 -12.74
N ILE A 14 58.20 -5.84 -12.21
CA ILE A 14 57.23 -6.86 -11.83
C ILE A 14 56.21 -6.98 -12.96
N GLN A 15 56.20 -8.12 -13.67
CA GLN A 15 55.22 -8.39 -14.73
C GLN A 15 54.15 -9.37 -14.22
N PHE A 16 52.90 -8.93 -14.26
CA PHE A 16 51.73 -9.72 -13.86
C PHE A 16 51.03 -10.29 -15.08
N TYR A 17 51.07 -11.61 -15.24
CA TYR A 17 50.31 -12.30 -16.28
C TYR A 17 49.00 -12.82 -15.70
N VAL A 18 47.90 -12.13 -16.02
CA VAL A 18 46.54 -12.55 -15.65
C VAL A 18 45.88 -13.20 -16.86
N SER A 19 45.34 -14.39 -16.66
CA SER A 19 44.61 -15.09 -17.72
C SER A 19 43.34 -14.32 -18.13
N LYS A 20 43.10 -14.20 -19.44
CA LYS A 20 41.91 -13.51 -19.99
C LYS A 20 40.59 -14.09 -19.47
N PHE A 21 40.56 -15.39 -19.16
CA PHE A 21 39.39 -16.08 -18.63
C PHE A 21 38.99 -15.60 -17.22
N LEU A 22 39.95 -15.25 -16.37
CA LEU A 22 39.68 -14.74 -15.02
C LEU A 22 39.02 -13.36 -15.07
N ILE A 23 39.46 -12.51 -16.01
CA ILE A 23 38.87 -11.19 -16.25
C ILE A 23 37.42 -11.33 -16.72
N ILE A 24 37.14 -12.23 -17.66
CA ILE A 24 35.78 -12.50 -18.17
C ILE A 24 34.88 -13.02 -17.03
N PHE A 25 35.38 -13.91 -16.18
CA PHE A 25 34.64 -14.44 -15.05
C PHE A 25 34.25 -13.35 -14.04
N LEU A 26 35.19 -12.44 -13.71
CA LEU A 26 34.91 -11.30 -12.84
C LEU A 26 33.89 -10.33 -13.43
N ILE A 27 33.93 -10.11 -14.75
CA ILE A 27 32.93 -9.27 -15.46
C ILE A 27 31.54 -9.90 -15.38
N ILE A 28 31.42 -11.23 -15.56
CA ILE A 28 30.15 -11.94 -15.47
C ILE A 28 29.58 -11.82 -14.05
N ILE A 29 30.40 -12.05 -13.02
CA ILE A 29 29.99 -11.88 -11.61
C ILE A 29 29.54 -10.45 -11.35
N PHE A 30 30.25 -9.45 -11.89
CA PHE A 30 29.91 -8.04 -11.72
C PHE A 30 28.58 -7.68 -12.39
N ILE A 31 28.31 -8.20 -13.59
CA ILE A 31 27.02 -8.01 -14.30
C ILE A 31 25.87 -8.68 -13.52
N ILE A 32 26.09 -9.90 -13.01
CA ILE A 32 25.12 -10.61 -12.18
C ILE A 32 24.86 -9.79 -10.90
N PHE A 33 25.90 -9.30 -10.22
CA PHE A 33 25.76 -8.47 -9.03
C PHE A 33 24.97 -7.18 -9.29
N ILE A 34 25.23 -6.50 -10.42
CA ILE A 34 24.45 -5.33 -10.86
C ILE A 34 22.99 -5.72 -11.12
N CYS A 35 22.72 -6.82 -11.83
CA CYS A 35 21.35 -7.30 -12.07
C CYS A 35 20.62 -7.67 -10.77
N PHE A 36 21.29 -8.31 -9.82
CA PHE A 36 20.72 -8.66 -8.52
C PHE A 36 20.45 -7.41 -7.66
N LYS A 37 21.34 -6.41 -7.69
CA LYS A 37 21.12 -5.11 -7.03
C LYS A 37 20.00 -4.32 -7.71
N ASN A 38 19.89 -4.41 -9.03
CA ASN A 38 18.81 -3.88 -9.84
C ASN A 38 17.60 -4.82 -9.92
N LYS A 39 17.33 -5.69 -8.92
CA LYS A 39 16.02 -6.34 -8.75
C LYS A 39 14.83 -5.36 -8.60
N ARG A 40 15.10 -4.05 -8.65
CA ARG A 40 14.14 -3.01 -9.07
C ARG A 40 13.93 -2.91 -10.59
N LEU A 41 14.24 -3.95 -11.35
CA LEU A 41 13.61 -4.19 -12.64
C LEU A 41 12.13 -4.35 -12.32
N LYS A 42 11.44 -3.20 -12.30
CA LYS A 42 10.00 -3.09 -12.14
C LYS A 42 9.41 -4.03 -13.17
N PHE A 43 9.00 -5.22 -12.73
CA PHE A 43 8.02 -5.97 -13.48
C PHE A 43 6.90 -4.97 -13.70
N LYS A 44 6.67 -4.59 -14.97
CA LYS A 44 5.49 -3.82 -15.36
C LYS A 44 4.31 -4.46 -14.63
N ASP A 45 3.43 -3.64 -14.07
CA ASP A 45 2.28 -4.07 -13.29
C ASP A 45 1.38 -4.97 -14.15
N TYR A 46 1.73 -6.25 -14.21
CA TYR A 46 0.92 -7.28 -14.85
C TYR A 46 -0.14 -7.65 -13.81
N GLU A 47 -1.30 -7.04 -13.93
CA GLU A 47 -2.48 -7.44 -13.16
C GLU A 47 -2.92 -8.82 -13.66
N ILE A 48 -2.52 -9.87 -12.93
CA ILE A 48 -3.01 -11.23 -13.16
C ILE A 48 -4.46 -11.23 -12.69
N SER A 49 -5.40 -11.04 -13.61
CA SER A 49 -6.82 -10.98 -13.32
C SER A 49 -7.38 -12.35 -12.97
N GLU A 50 -7.03 -13.39 -13.74
CA GLU A 50 -7.43 -14.78 -13.52
C GLU A 50 -6.34 -15.71 -14.08
N ALA A 51 -6.04 -16.80 -13.36
CA ALA A 51 -5.17 -17.86 -13.83
C ALA A 51 -5.96 -19.18 -13.89
N ASP A 52 -6.06 -19.74 -15.10
CA ASP A 52 -6.65 -21.05 -15.33
C ASP A 52 -5.52 -22.09 -15.32
N ILE A 53 -5.47 -22.91 -14.28
CA ILE A 53 -4.51 -24.02 -14.18
C ILE A 53 -5.27 -25.31 -14.50
N GLY A 54 -4.94 -25.91 -15.64
CA GLY A 54 -5.41 -27.25 -16.00
C GLY A 54 -4.52 -28.32 -15.40
N ILE A 55 -5.06 -29.18 -14.54
CA ILE A 55 -4.41 -30.41 -14.07
C ILE A 55 -5.32 -31.58 -14.48
N GLY A 56 -4.86 -32.40 -15.41
CA GLY A 56 -5.66 -33.51 -15.98
C GLY A 56 -6.92 -33.01 -16.69
N ASN A 57 -8.08 -33.54 -16.31
CA ASN A 57 -9.40 -33.12 -16.82
C ASN A 57 -10.06 -31.99 -16.00
N SER A 58 -9.37 -31.45 -14.98
CA SER A 58 -9.94 -30.43 -14.09
C SER A 58 -9.28 -29.06 -14.32
N ASN A 59 -10.12 -28.04 -14.48
CA ASN A 59 -9.70 -26.64 -14.59
C ASN A 59 -9.96 -25.93 -13.25
N ILE A 60 -8.92 -25.37 -12.65
CA ILE A 60 -9.02 -24.56 -11.42
C ILE A 60 -8.79 -23.10 -11.80
N LYS A 61 -9.75 -22.23 -11.47
CA LYS A 61 -9.65 -20.77 -11.65
C LYS A 61 -9.17 -20.12 -10.36
N ILE A 62 -8.07 -19.38 -10.43
CA ILE A 62 -7.53 -18.62 -9.30
C ILE A 62 -7.64 -17.13 -9.61
N LYS A 63 -8.32 -16.38 -8.74
CA LYS A 63 -8.52 -14.93 -8.85
C LYS A 63 -8.05 -14.22 -7.57
N PRO A 64 -7.18 -13.21 -7.66
CA PRO A 64 -6.81 -12.41 -6.50
C PRO A 64 -8.00 -11.59 -5.99
N ASN A 65 -8.17 -11.52 -4.66
CA ASN A 65 -9.25 -10.78 -4.01
C ASN A 65 -8.72 -9.50 -3.35
N TYR A 66 -9.05 -8.35 -3.94
CA TYR A 66 -8.65 -7.00 -3.48
C TYR A 66 -9.75 -6.21 -2.75
N GLU A 67 -10.85 -6.86 -2.33
CA GLU A 67 -12.01 -6.18 -1.75
C GLU A 67 -11.68 -5.25 -0.57
N ASP A 68 -10.81 -5.67 0.34
CA ASP A 68 -10.40 -4.91 1.52
C ASP A 68 -9.55 -3.69 1.16
N VAL A 69 -8.69 -3.81 0.14
CA VAL A 69 -7.91 -2.69 -0.41
C VAL A 69 -8.84 -1.67 -1.08
N GLN A 70 -9.84 -2.13 -1.82
CA GLN A 70 -10.83 -1.25 -2.44
C GLN A 70 -11.66 -0.50 -1.40
N ILE A 71 -12.05 -1.16 -0.31
CA ILE A 71 -12.78 -0.53 0.79
C ILE A 71 -11.90 0.50 1.50
N ALA A 72 -10.63 0.20 1.76
CA ALA A 72 -9.67 1.15 2.33
C ALA A 72 -9.53 2.40 1.44
N TYR A 73 -9.43 2.21 0.13
CA TYR A 73 -9.34 3.30 -0.83
C TYR A 73 -10.60 4.16 -0.85
N LYS A 74 -11.80 3.55 -0.84
CA LYS A 74 -13.07 4.27 -0.74
C LYS A 74 -13.16 5.11 0.55
N LEU A 75 -12.80 4.53 1.70
CA LEU A 75 -12.74 5.27 2.97
C LEU A 75 -11.77 6.46 2.90
N TRP A 76 -10.60 6.28 2.27
CA TRP A 76 -9.62 7.35 2.09
C TRP A 76 -10.14 8.48 1.21
N ILE A 77 -10.82 8.18 0.10
CA ILE A 77 -11.47 9.20 -0.75
C ILE A 77 -12.49 9.99 0.08
N GLU A 78 -13.40 9.30 0.76
CA GLU A 78 -14.46 9.94 1.55
C GLU A 78 -13.88 10.82 2.67
N LEU A 79 -12.77 10.41 3.28
CA LEU A 79 -12.11 11.21 4.32
C LEU A 79 -11.40 12.44 3.71
N SER A 80 -10.60 12.23 2.66
CA SER A 80 -9.72 13.27 2.09
C SER A 80 -10.45 14.35 1.30
N THR A 81 -11.65 14.06 0.79
CA THR A 81 -12.41 14.98 -0.05
C THR A 81 -13.52 15.72 0.70
N ARG A 82 -13.87 15.26 1.91
CA ARG A 82 -14.91 15.88 2.74
C ARG A 82 -14.33 16.89 3.72
N LYS A 83 -15.21 17.77 4.21
CA LYS A 83 -14.89 18.75 5.27
C LYS A 83 -14.43 18.14 6.60
N ILE A 84 -14.52 16.82 6.77
CA ILE A 84 -13.96 16.14 7.95
C ILE A 84 -12.44 15.94 7.87
N GLY A 85 -11.89 15.76 6.65
CA GLY A 85 -10.44 15.61 6.44
C GLY A 85 -9.75 16.88 5.96
N ILE A 86 -10.49 17.98 5.84
CA ILE A 86 -9.99 19.28 5.38
C ILE A 86 -10.04 20.26 6.56
N PRO A 87 -9.04 21.15 6.73
CA PRO A 87 -9.08 22.21 7.74
C PRO A 87 -10.35 23.06 7.62
N ILE A 88 -10.94 23.42 8.76
CA ILE A 88 -12.14 24.26 8.81
C ILE A 88 -11.73 25.70 8.52
N ASP A 89 -12.38 26.30 7.54
CA ASP A 89 -12.26 27.73 7.24
C ASP A 89 -13.35 28.50 8.01
N PHE A 90 -12.96 29.23 9.04
CA PHE A 90 -13.91 29.97 9.88
C PHE A 90 -14.55 31.18 9.19
N GLU A 91 -14.00 31.66 8.07
CA GLU A 91 -14.55 32.79 7.31
C GLU A 91 -15.61 32.31 6.30
N ASN A 92 -15.34 31.19 5.63
CA ASN A 92 -16.16 30.73 4.50
C ASN A 92 -17.02 29.48 4.79
N ASP A 93 -16.70 28.68 5.81
CA ASP A 93 -17.43 27.43 6.06
C ASP A 93 -18.68 27.63 6.92
N ALA A 94 -19.81 27.22 6.36
CA ALA A 94 -21.05 27.11 7.11
C ALA A 94 -21.00 25.90 8.05
N ILE A 95 -21.22 26.14 9.36
CA ILE A 95 -21.24 25.08 10.40
C ILE A 95 -22.24 23.96 10.08
N MET A 96 -23.38 24.31 9.46
CA MET A 96 -24.37 23.34 9.02
C MET A 96 -23.80 22.34 8.01
N GLU A 97 -23.06 22.83 7.01
CA GLU A 97 -22.45 22.00 5.97
C GLU A 97 -21.33 21.12 6.54
N LEU A 98 -20.53 21.64 7.46
CA LEU A 98 -19.52 20.85 8.18
C LEU A 98 -20.15 19.64 8.87
N TYR A 99 -21.19 19.88 9.68
CA TYR A 99 -21.84 18.80 10.41
C TYR A 99 -22.61 17.83 9.51
N ASN A 100 -23.22 18.31 8.42
CA ASN A 100 -23.85 17.43 7.44
C ASN A 100 -22.79 16.53 6.79
N SER A 101 -21.65 17.10 6.37
CA SER A 101 -20.52 16.34 5.81
C SER A 101 -19.99 15.28 6.78
N TRP A 102 -19.86 15.61 8.08
CA TRP A 102 -19.37 14.67 9.09
C TRP A 102 -20.37 13.53 9.34
N TYR A 103 -21.67 13.84 9.35
CA TYR A 103 -22.72 12.83 9.50
C TYR A 103 -22.80 11.89 8.30
N GLU A 104 -22.65 12.42 7.07
CA GLU A 104 -22.61 11.60 5.86
C GLU A 104 -21.37 10.69 5.85
N PHE A 105 -20.20 11.19 6.23
CA PHE A 105 -19.01 10.35 6.39
C PHE A 105 -19.24 9.21 7.40
N PHE A 106 -19.90 9.50 8.54
CA PHE A 106 -20.23 8.48 9.54
C PHE A 106 -21.12 7.37 8.95
N LYS A 107 -22.12 7.72 8.14
CA LYS A 107 -22.97 6.72 7.47
C LYS A 107 -22.19 5.90 6.46
N ILE A 108 -21.53 6.55 5.52
CA ILE A 108 -20.82 5.88 4.41
C ILE A 108 -19.74 4.96 4.95
N SER A 109 -18.96 5.42 5.93
CA SER A 109 -17.92 4.59 6.54
C SER A 109 -18.50 3.33 7.19
N ARG A 110 -19.67 3.43 7.86
CA ARG A 110 -20.32 2.24 8.43
C ARG A 110 -20.81 1.27 7.38
N GLU A 111 -21.36 1.75 6.26
CA GLU A 111 -21.78 0.87 5.16
C GLU A 111 -20.57 0.19 4.52
N LEU A 112 -19.49 0.93 4.22
CA LEU A 112 -18.26 0.39 3.67
C LEU A 112 -17.63 -0.69 4.57
N LEU A 113 -17.68 -0.51 5.89
CA LEU A 113 -17.18 -1.52 6.83
C LEU A 113 -18.03 -2.80 6.85
N LYS A 114 -19.35 -2.72 6.61
CA LYS A 114 -20.22 -3.91 6.53
C LYS A 114 -19.91 -4.77 5.31
N ASP A 115 -19.40 -4.16 4.25
CA ASP A 115 -19.03 -4.87 3.03
C ASP A 115 -17.75 -5.71 3.18
N ILE A 116 -16.99 -5.54 4.28
CA ILE A 116 -15.78 -6.33 4.53
C ILE A 116 -16.16 -7.76 4.98
N PRO A 117 -15.71 -8.81 4.27
CA PRO A 117 -15.96 -10.18 4.69
C PRO A 117 -15.33 -10.50 6.05
N ILE A 118 -16.12 -11.06 6.97
CA ILE A 118 -15.67 -11.40 8.34
C ILE A 118 -14.46 -12.34 8.34
N VAL A 119 -14.35 -13.21 7.32
CA VAL A 119 -13.22 -14.14 7.17
C VAL A 119 -11.91 -13.38 6.96
N LYS A 120 -11.93 -12.30 6.15
CA LYS A 120 -10.75 -11.45 5.93
C LYS A 120 -10.40 -10.67 7.19
N ALA A 121 -11.39 -10.09 7.86
CA ALA A 121 -11.21 -9.34 9.10
C ALA A 121 -10.52 -10.16 10.21
N ARG A 122 -10.76 -11.47 10.27
CA ARG A 122 -10.12 -12.36 11.25
C ARG A 122 -8.75 -12.88 10.82
N LYS A 123 -8.55 -13.14 9.53
CA LYS A 123 -7.32 -13.77 9.01
C LYS A 123 -6.20 -12.77 8.72
N HIS A 124 -6.54 -11.54 8.33
CA HIS A 124 -5.57 -10.53 7.93
C HIS A 124 -5.49 -9.40 8.95
N GLU A 125 -4.31 -9.21 9.55
CA GLU A 125 -4.06 -8.16 10.53
C GLU A 125 -4.30 -6.76 9.94
N SER A 126 -3.92 -6.53 8.69
CA SER A 126 -4.13 -5.26 7.98
C SER A 126 -5.62 -4.88 7.90
N THR A 127 -6.47 -5.83 7.51
CA THR A 127 -7.93 -5.64 7.42
C THR A 127 -8.53 -5.38 8.81
N SER A 128 -8.11 -6.14 9.83
CA SER A 128 -8.54 -5.93 11.21
C SER A 128 -8.16 -4.53 11.71
N LYS A 129 -6.93 -4.10 11.45
CA LYS A 129 -6.42 -2.77 11.82
C LYS A 129 -7.19 -1.64 11.14
N LEU A 130 -7.50 -1.78 9.85
CA LEU A 130 -8.36 -0.84 9.11
C LEU A 130 -9.72 -0.70 9.78
N ILE A 131 -10.38 -1.82 10.11
CA ILE A 131 -11.68 -1.82 10.77
C ILE A 131 -11.58 -1.12 12.13
N ASN A 132 -10.62 -1.49 12.95
CA ASN A 132 -10.48 -0.97 14.31
C ASN A 132 -10.23 0.55 14.32
N ILE A 133 -9.27 1.03 13.53
CA ILE A 133 -8.99 2.48 13.42
C ILE A 133 -10.22 3.23 12.93
N THR A 134 -10.92 2.70 11.92
CA THR A 134 -12.12 3.35 11.40
C THR A 134 -13.19 3.42 12.48
N ILE A 135 -13.47 2.31 13.18
CA ILE A 135 -14.45 2.27 14.28
C ILE A 135 -14.09 3.24 15.41
N GLU A 136 -12.81 3.32 15.78
CA GLU A 136 -12.31 4.27 16.79
C GLU A 136 -12.57 5.71 16.36
N ILE A 137 -12.24 6.09 15.12
CA ILE A 137 -12.52 7.43 14.59
C ILE A 137 -14.03 7.73 14.65
N LEU A 138 -14.87 6.80 14.19
CA LEU A 138 -16.31 6.97 14.18
C LEU A 138 -16.90 7.14 15.59
N ASN A 139 -16.39 6.40 16.58
CA ASN A 139 -16.96 6.35 17.93
C ASN A 139 -16.34 7.35 18.91
N LEU A 140 -15.04 7.61 18.82
CA LEU A 140 -14.31 8.48 19.75
C LEU A 140 -14.25 9.92 19.25
N SER A 141 -14.19 10.13 17.94
CA SER A 141 -14.10 11.49 17.37
C SER A 141 -15.46 11.96 16.86
N ILE A 142 -16.06 11.25 15.92
CA ILE A 142 -17.22 11.78 15.17
C ILE A 142 -18.50 11.71 16.01
N ARG A 143 -18.85 10.54 16.54
CA ARG A 143 -20.11 10.33 17.26
C ARG A 143 -20.29 11.33 18.41
N PRO A 144 -19.30 11.60 19.29
CA PRO A 144 -19.47 12.56 20.38
C PRO A 144 -19.72 13.98 19.86
N HIS A 145 -19.12 14.37 18.74
CA HIS A 145 -19.36 15.67 18.14
C HIS A 145 -20.77 15.81 17.58
N LEU A 146 -21.26 14.79 16.89
CA LEU A 146 -22.62 14.79 16.34
C LEU A 146 -23.69 14.74 17.45
N THR A 147 -23.48 13.94 18.50
CA THR A 147 -24.48 13.80 19.57
C THR A 147 -24.51 14.99 20.52
N LYS A 148 -23.37 15.60 20.81
CA LYS A 148 -23.28 16.72 21.78
C LYS A 148 -23.38 18.08 21.10
N TRP A 149 -22.57 18.35 20.09
CA TRP A 149 -22.42 19.69 19.54
C TRP A 149 -23.37 19.96 18.38
N GLN A 150 -23.47 19.05 17.41
CA GLN A 150 -24.44 19.20 16.32
C GLN A 150 -25.88 19.23 16.86
N ALA A 151 -26.21 18.40 17.85
CA ALA A 151 -27.53 18.41 18.47
C ALA A 151 -27.87 19.77 19.11
N LYS A 152 -26.90 20.40 19.81
CA LYS A 152 -27.08 21.75 20.36
C LYS A 152 -27.23 22.80 19.27
N PHE A 153 -26.39 22.73 18.23
CA PHE A 153 -26.48 23.63 17.07
C PHE A 153 -27.84 23.55 16.39
N ARG A 154 -28.34 22.33 16.12
CA ARG A 154 -29.68 22.15 15.52
C ARG A 154 -30.79 22.69 16.40
N LYS A 155 -30.72 22.48 17.71
CA LYS A 155 -31.69 23.06 18.65
C LYS A 155 -31.68 24.59 18.62
N TRP A 156 -30.54 25.22 18.42
CA TRP A 156 -30.48 26.68 18.31
C TRP A 156 -30.94 27.19 16.94
N TYR A 157 -30.55 26.53 15.85
CA TYR A 157 -30.81 26.99 14.48
C TYR A 157 -32.28 26.83 14.05
N PHE A 158 -32.96 25.80 14.55
CA PHE A 158 -34.38 25.53 14.22
C PHE A 158 -35.37 26.13 15.23
N PHE A 159 -34.90 26.90 16.21
CA PHE A 159 -35.72 27.71 17.11
C PHE A 159 -35.65 29.17 16.68
#